data_AF-A0A7Y4Z5W0-F1
#
_entry.id   AF-A0A7Y4Z5W0-F1
#
_cell.length_a   1.000
_cell.length_b   1.000
_cell.length_c   1.000
_cell.angle_alpha   90.00
_cell.angle_beta   90.00
_cell.angle_gamma   90.00
#
_symmetry.space_group_name_H-M   'P 1'
#
loop_
_entity.id
_entity.type
_entity.pdbx_description
1 polymer ?
#
loop_
_entity_poly.entity_id
_entity_poly.type
_entity_poly.pdbx_seq_one_letter_code
_entity_poly.pdbx_strand_id
1 'polypeptide(L)'
;MSLCDKFKNILSGYYRWFKPKEIEKPDCVLQLLKTLYPKVNWNKVHFYNNLPWYIPSSKTIAITLPGIYNFTRFNIYFNKNFDPSSYKRLGTMVHEGFHVLQNRDTGIFGVGFIRLFMVEYLGSWAMFGYKNSSMEVDAYEQEKHFNECYKALNKNICDCSTKPPTLNQNALSQLIASYPDLAKNTSGYHYNFDIFLAIIGVVLDILIAILLPILEFVLLLVSALLLVITGIVCGITWLWNIFAKLFRRK
;
A
#
# COMPACT_ATOMS: atom_id res chain seq x y z
N MET A 1 -22.24 -24.64 -9.59
CA MET A 1 -21.16 -23.81 -10.18
C MET A 1 -20.51 -24.61 -11.30
N SER A 2 -20.48 -24.09 -12.53
CA SER A 2 -19.91 -24.80 -13.68
C SER A 2 -18.39 -24.92 -13.58
N LEU A 3 -17.76 -25.78 -14.39
CA LEU A 3 -16.30 -25.87 -14.47
C LEU A 3 -15.70 -24.54 -14.94
N CYS A 4 -16.33 -23.88 -15.91
CA CYS A 4 -15.96 -22.53 -16.36
C CYS A 4 -15.95 -21.52 -15.19
N ASP A 5 -16.98 -21.53 -14.33
CA ASP A 5 -17.05 -20.60 -13.18
C ASP A 5 -15.93 -20.88 -12.16
N LYS A 6 -15.58 -22.15 -11.91
CA LYS A 6 -14.45 -22.52 -11.05
C LYS A 6 -13.14 -21.93 -11.58
N PHE A 7 -12.86 -22.08 -12.88
CA PHE A 7 -11.63 -21.54 -13.48
C PHE A 7 -11.61 -20.00 -13.51
N LYS A 8 -12.74 -19.36 -13.79
CA LYS A 8 -12.88 -17.89 -13.66
C LYS A 8 -12.58 -17.41 -12.24
N ASN A 9 -13.07 -18.12 -11.23
CA ASN A 9 -12.80 -17.79 -9.82
C ASN A 9 -11.32 -17.99 -9.45
N ILE A 10 -10.67 -19.04 -9.96
CA ILE A 10 -9.22 -19.26 -9.77
C ILE A 10 -8.43 -18.12 -10.42
N LEU A 11 -8.69 -17.79 -11.69
CA LEU A 11 -8.03 -16.72 -12.40
C LEU A 11 -8.21 -15.36 -11.70
N SER A 12 -9.45 -15.04 -11.30
CA SER A 12 -9.77 -13.81 -10.56
C SER A 12 -9.12 -13.77 -9.18
N GLY A 13 -9.06 -14.90 -8.47
CA GLY A 13 -8.35 -15.02 -7.20
C GLY A 13 -6.86 -14.77 -7.36
N TYR A 14 -6.23 -15.44 -8.34
CA TYR A 14 -4.82 -15.26 -8.67
C TYR A 14 -4.50 -13.81 -9.03
N TYR A 15 -5.28 -13.21 -9.93
CA TYR A 15 -5.04 -11.83 -10.38
C TYR A 15 -5.19 -10.81 -9.24
N ARG A 16 -6.18 -10.98 -8.35
CA ARG A 16 -6.36 -10.11 -7.18
C ARG A 16 -5.23 -10.23 -6.17
N TRP A 17 -4.65 -11.42 -6.02
CA TRP A 17 -3.47 -11.64 -5.17
C TRP A 17 -2.21 -11.04 -5.79
N PHE A 18 -2.00 -11.24 -7.09
CA PHE A 18 -0.81 -10.77 -7.81
C PHE A 18 -0.81 -9.24 -8.00
N LYS A 19 -1.95 -8.65 -8.35
CA LYS A 19 -2.09 -7.23 -8.66
C LYS A 19 -3.09 -6.56 -7.71
N PRO A 20 -2.63 -5.99 -6.59
CA PRO A 20 -3.46 -5.24 -5.67
C PRO A 20 -4.28 -4.18 -6.42
N LYS A 21 -5.54 -4.01 -6.00
CA LYS A 21 -6.45 -3.06 -6.64
C LYS A 21 -6.19 -1.66 -6.11
N GLU A 22 -5.90 -0.72 -7.00
CA GLU A 22 -5.83 0.69 -6.62
C GLU A 22 -7.19 1.17 -6.11
N ILE A 23 -7.17 1.94 -5.02
CA ILE A 23 -8.36 2.56 -4.43
C ILE A 23 -8.24 4.07 -4.50
N GLU A 24 -9.38 4.70 -4.75
CA GLU A 24 -9.48 6.16 -4.65
C GLU A 24 -9.33 6.58 -3.20
N LYS A 25 -8.57 7.65 -2.97
CA LYS A 25 -8.37 8.23 -1.64
C LYS A 25 -9.64 9.00 -1.28
N PRO A 26 -10.40 8.63 -0.24
CA PRO A 26 -11.53 9.46 0.19
C PRO A 26 -11.04 10.85 0.57
N ASP A 27 -11.84 11.87 0.28
CA ASP A 27 -11.48 13.27 0.55
C ASP A 27 -11.11 13.48 2.02
N CYS A 28 -11.83 12.83 2.96
CA CYS A 28 -11.52 12.96 4.38
C CYS A 28 -10.10 12.53 4.74
N VAL A 29 -9.61 11.43 4.14
CA VAL A 29 -8.26 10.92 4.38
C VAL A 29 -7.23 11.78 3.66
N LEU A 30 -7.50 12.17 2.41
CA LEU A 30 -6.59 13.01 1.64
C LEU A 30 -6.37 14.36 2.32
N GLN A 31 -7.43 14.99 2.83
CA GLN A 31 -7.34 16.28 3.51
C GLN A 31 -6.65 16.16 4.87
N LEU A 32 -6.93 15.09 5.63
CA LEU A 32 -6.18 14.79 6.86
C LEU A 32 -4.67 14.70 6.58
N LEU A 33 -4.27 13.89 5.60
CA LEU A 33 -2.86 13.67 5.28
C LEU A 33 -2.19 14.91 4.68
N LYS A 34 -2.89 15.70 3.86
CA LYS A 34 -2.41 17.02 3.39
C LYS A 34 -2.19 18.00 4.53
N THR A 35 -3.04 17.95 5.55
CA THR A 35 -2.94 18.85 6.70
C THR A 35 -1.78 18.45 7.60
N LEU A 36 -1.61 17.15 7.86
CA LEU A 36 -0.50 16.65 8.67
C LEU A 36 0.84 16.76 7.94
N TYR A 37 0.87 16.55 6.62
CA TYR A 37 2.11 16.51 5.83
C TYR A 37 2.01 17.42 4.60
N PRO A 38 1.96 18.75 4.79
CA PRO A 38 1.63 19.72 3.73
C PRO A 38 2.67 19.81 2.61
N LYS A 39 3.87 19.31 2.83
CA LYS A 39 4.96 19.30 1.86
C LYS A 39 5.01 18.02 1.01
N VAL A 40 4.18 17.02 1.30
CA VAL A 40 4.07 15.81 0.49
C VAL A 40 3.18 16.07 -0.73
N ASN A 41 3.64 15.67 -1.92
CA ASN A 41 2.83 15.71 -3.13
C ASN A 41 1.91 14.48 -3.21
N TRP A 42 0.74 14.58 -2.58
CA TRP A 42 -0.24 13.49 -2.50
C TRP A 42 -0.83 13.05 -3.84
N ASN A 43 -0.67 13.84 -4.92
CA ASN A 43 -1.08 13.41 -6.27
C ASN A 43 -0.19 12.30 -6.82
N LYS A 44 1.02 12.13 -6.25
CA LYS A 44 1.96 11.06 -6.60
C LYS A 44 1.85 9.84 -5.68
N VAL A 45 0.95 9.89 -4.70
CA VAL A 45 0.74 8.81 -3.72
C VAL A 45 -0.56 8.08 -4.04
N HIS A 46 -0.47 6.77 -4.25
CA HIS A 46 -1.58 5.92 -4.66
C HIS A 46 -1.89 4.91 -3.57
N PHE A 47 -3.16 4.64 -3.33
CA PHE A 47 -3.58 3.70 -2.29
C PHE A 47 -4.01 2.41 -2.94
N TYR A 48 -3.72 1.28 -2.29
CA TYR A 48 -4.05 -0.04 -2.80
C TYR A 48 -4.72 -0.87 -1.72
N ASN A 49 -5.73 -1.64 -2.14
CA ASN A 49 -6.31 -2.67 -1.32
C ASN A 49 -5.54 -3.99 -1.54
N ASN A 50 -5.14 -4.60 -0.43
CA ASN A 50 -4.19 -5.71 -0.29
C ASN A 50 -2.72 -5.31 -0.46
N LEU A 51 -1.86 -6.10 0.18
CA LEU A 51 -0.41 -5.98 0.08
C LEU A 51 0.09 -6.57 -1.26
N PRO A 52 1.26 -6.13 -1.75
CA PRO A 52 1.94 -6.80 -2.85
C PRO A 52 2.22 -8.27 -2.50
N TRP A 53 2.24 -9.13 -3.52
CA TRP A 53 2.38 -10.58 -3.36
C TRP A 53 3.68 -11.01 -2.66
N TYR A 54 4.73 -10.19 -2.72
CA TYR A 54 6.03 -10.42 -2.10
C TYR A 54 6.11 -9.91 -0.65
N ILE A 55 5.07 -9.23 -0.14
CA ILE A 55 5.01 -8.78 1.25
C ILE A 55 4.21 -9.78 2.09
N PRO A 56 4.76 -10.31 3.21
CA PRO A 56 4.08 -11.31 4.02
C PRO A 56 2.86 -10.74 4.75
N SER A 57 1.67 -11.26 4.44
CA SER A 57 0.39 -10.74 4.94
C SER A 57 0.06 -11.03 6.40
N SER A 58 0.80 -11.90 7.09
CA SER A 58 0.48 -12.30 8.47
C SER A 58 0.89 -11.27 9.53
N LYS A 59 1.75 -10.30 9.18
CA LYS A 59 2.33 -9.35 10.15
C LYS A 59 2.21 -7.88 9.76
N THR A 60 1.96 -7.59 8.50
CA THR A 60 1.94 -6.22 7.96
C THR A 60 0.50 -5.72 7.82
N ILE A 61 0.16 -4.60 8.45
CA ILE A 61 -1.19 -4.00 8.37
C ILE A 61 -1.28 -3.05 7.18
N ALA A 62 -0.23 -2.26 6.96
CA ALA A 62 -0.05 -1.46 5.77
C ALA A 62 1.46 -1.37 5.47
N ILE A 63 1.81 -0.90 4.28
CA ILE A 63 3.19 -0.62 3.90
C ILE A 63 3.25 0.46 2.83
N THR A 64 4.23 1.34 2.96
CA THR A 64 4.56 2.38 1.97
C THR A 64 5.77 1.94 1.17
N LEU A 65 5.59 1.83 -0.15
CA LEU A 65 6.65 1.44 -1.07
C LEU A 65 6.77 2.47 -2.21
N PRO A 66 7.98 2.69 -2.74
CA PRO A 66 8.13 3.41 -3.99
C PRO A 66 7.45 2.63 -5.13
N GLY A 67 6.95 3.35 -6.14
CA GLY A 67 6.46 2.70 -7.35
C GLY A 67 7.60 2.02 -8.10
N ILE A 68 7.51 0.71 -8.32
CA ILE A 68 8.60 -0.18 -8.80
C ILE A 68 9.41 0.38 -9.98
N TYR A 69 8.75 0.99 -10.97
CA TYR A 69 9.40 1.53 -12.18
C TYR A 69 9.19 3.04 -12.33
N ASN A 70 9.07 3.76 -11.21
CA ASN A 70 8.76 5.18 -11.22
C ASN A 70 9.74 5.98 -10.36
N PHE A 71 10.08 7.19 -10.80
CA PHE A 71 10.98 8.10 -10.08
C PHE A 71 10.31 8.83 -8.91
N THR A 72 9.00 9.05 -8.97
CA THR A 72 8.33 9.98 -8.04
C THR A 72 7.04 9.46 -7.42
N ARG A 73 6.54 8.31 -7.91
CA ARG A 73 5.33 7.66 -7.40
C ARG A 73 5.62 6.89 -6.12
N PHE A 74 4.65 6.93 -5.21
CA PHE A 74 4.57 6.10 -4.01
C PHE A 74 3.25 5.35 -3.97
N ASN A 75 3.28 4.19 -3.37
CA ASN A 75 2.13 3.33 -3.21
C ASN A 75 2.00 2.97 -1.72
N ILE A 76 0.84 3.22 -1.14
CA ILE A 76 0.49 2.76 0.21
C ILE A 76 -0.48 1.59 0.05
N TYR A 77 -0.09 0.43 0.56
CA TYR A 77 -0.87 -0.80 0.48
C TYR A 77 -1.48 -1.12 1.83
N PHE A 78 -2.78 -1.42 1.87
CA PHE A 78 -3.48 -1.78 3.11
C PHE A 78 -3.86 -3.25 3.10
N ASN A 79 -3.42 -3.98 4.12
CA ASN A 79 -3.79 -5.37 4.34
C ASN A 79 -5.24 -5.45 4.86
N LYS A 80 -6.09 -6.10 4.07
CA LYS A 80 -7.49 -6.41 4.36
C LYS A 80 -8.30 -5.17 4.80
N ASN A 81 -8.99 -4.59 3.82
CA ASN A 81 -10.01 -3.55 3.94
C ASN A 81 -9.46 -2.22 4.48
N PHE A 82 -9.20 -1.32 3.55
CA PHE A 82 -9.10 0.11 3.84
C PHE A 82 -10.37 0.59 4.56
N ASP A 83 -10.21 1.13 5.77
CA ASP A 83 -11.30 1.57 6.63
C ASP A 83 -10.94 2.91 7.30
N PRO A 84 -11.47 4.04 6.81
CA PRO A 84 -11.23 5.35 7.40
C PRO A 84 -12.12 5.66 8.60
N SER A 85 -13.04 4.76 8.99
CA SER A 85 -13.94 4.98 10.13
C SER A 85 -13.28 4.70 11.48
N SER A 86 -12.26 3.83 11.48
CA SER A 86 -11.53 3.47 12.68
C SER A 86 -10.36 4.42 12.90
N TYR A 87 -10.30 5.07 14.07
CA TYR A 87 -9.17 5.95 14.41
C TYR A 87 -7.84 5.20 14.35
N LYS A 88 -7.79 3.91 14.73
CA LYS A 88 -6.56 3.10 14.64
C LYS A 88 -6.11 2.93 13.19
N ARG A 89 -7.06 2.73 12.27
CA ARG A 89 -6.77 2.60 10.84
C ARG A 89 -6.37 3.94 10.22
N LEU A 90 -6.98 5.05 10.66
CA LEU A 90 -6.48 6.39 10.32
C LEU A 90 -5.06 6.60 10.86
N GLY A 91 -4.77 6.18 12.09
CA GLY A 91 -3.41 6.19 12.65
C GLY A 91 -2.42 5.41 11.80
N THR A 92 -2.80 4.22 11.32
CA THR A 92 -1.99 3.49 10.33
C THR A 92 -1.81 4.28 9.03
N MET A 93 -2.82 4.98 8.51
CA MET A 93 -2.64 5.83 7.31
C MET A 93 -1.69 7.00 7.59
N VAL A 94 -1.72 7.55 8.80
CA VAL A 94 -0.79 8.60 9.26
C VAL A 94 0.64 8.05 9.35
N HIS A 95 0.83 6.86 9.92
CA HIS A 95 2.11 6.13 9.93
C HIS A 95 2.70 5.99 8.52
N GLU A 96 1.92 5.42 7.61
CA GLU A 96 2.35 5.23 6.22
C GLU A 96 2.60 6.57 5.50
N GLY A 97 1.77 7.57 5.77
CA GLY A 97 1.98 8.92 5.27
C GLY A 97 3.27 9.57 5.76
N PHE A 98 3.69 9.25 6.98
CA PHE A 98 4.97 9.70 7.55
C PHE A 98 6.16 9.08 6.80
N HIS A 99 6.08 7.81 6.38
CA HIS A 99 7.11 7.23 5.51
C HIS A 99 7.23 7.93 4.16
N VAL A 100 6.13 8.43 3.59
CA VAL A 100 6.20 9.27 2.38
C VAL A 100 6.95 10.58 2.66
N LEU A 101 6.72 11.18 3.84
CA LEU A 101 7.44 12.38 4.28
C LEU A 101 8.94 12.09 4.48
N GLN A 102 9.30 11.00 5.17
CA GLN A 102 10.69 10.57 5.35
C GLN A 102 11.40 10.32 4.01
N ASN A 103 10.71 9.70 3.04
CA ASN A 103 11.28 9.49 1.72
C ASN A 103 11.57 10.82 1.00
N ARG A 104 10.63 11.76 1.06
CA ARG A 104 10.83 13.11 0.51
C ARG A 104 12.08 13.77 1.10
N ASP A 105 12.26 13.67 2.41
CA ASP A 105 13.36 14.31 3.13
C ASP A 105 14.71 13.62 2.92
N THR A 106 14.71 12.29 2.74
CA THR A 106 15.92 11.53 2.38
C THR A 106 16.36 11.82 0.93
N GLY A 107 15.42 12.27 0.09
CA GLY A 107 15.65 12.61 -1.30
C GLY A 107 15.02 11.61 -2.27
N ILE A 108 14.48 12.14 -3.36
CA ILE A 108 13.78 11.37 -4.41
C ILE A 108 14.73 10.85 -5.51
N PHE A 109 16.04 10.86 -5.28
CA PHE A 109 17.02 10.40 -6.27
C PHE A 109 16.91 8.89 -6.44
N GLY A 110 16.72 8.46 -7.69
CA GLY A 110 16.69 7.05 -8.08
C GLY A 110 15.34 6.57 -8.66
N VAL A 111 15.25 5.26 -8.95
CA VAL A 111 14.10 4.64 -9.62
C VAL A 111 13.57 3.49 -8.78
N GLY A 112 12.27 3.54 -8.46
CA GLY A 112 11.63 2.45 -7.75
C GLY A 112 12.28 2.12 -6.42
N PHE A 113 12.69 0.87 -6.27
CA PHE A 113 13.38 0.40 -5.07
C PHE A 113 14.78 1.05 -4.94
N ILE A 114 15.46 1.33 -6.06
CA ILE A 114 16.78 1.99 -6.10
C ILE A 114 16.65 3.46 -5.71
N ARG A 115 16.38 3.75 -4.43
CA ARG A 115 16.28 5.08 -3.83
C ARG A 115 16.97 5.05 -2.48
N LEU A 116 17.60 6.16 -2.10
CA LEU A 116 18.35 6.26 -0.83
C LEU A 116 17.52 5.87 0.41
N PHE A 117 16.23 6.24 0.42
CA PHE A 117 15.31 5.81 1.46
C PHE A 117 15.21 4.29 1.59
N MET A 118 15.14 3.55 0.47
CA MET A 118 15.03 2.09 0.51
C MET A 118 16.34 1.44 0.93
N VAL A 119 17.48 1.98 0.49
CA VAL A 119 18.80 1.53 0.93
C VAL A 119 18.88 1.61 2.46
N GLU A 120 18.51 2.76 3.03
CA GLU A 120 18.54 2.96 4.47
C GLU A 120 17.53 2.08 5.19
N TYR A 121 16.29 2.02 4.69
CA TYR A 121 15.23 1.20 5.26
C TYR A 121 15.61 -0.29 5.30
N LEU A 122 16.10 -0.83 4.19
CA LEU A 122 16.51 -2.23 4.07
C LEU A 122 17.77 -2.53 4.89
N GLY A 123 18.76 -1.64 4.88
CA GLY A 123 19.97 -1.78 5.67
C GLY A 123 19.67 -1.76 7.17
N SER A 124 18.89 -0.78 7.62
CA SER A 124 18.46 -0.68 9.03
C SER A 124 17.59 -1.87 9.44
N TRP A 125 16.69 -2.33 8.57
CA TRP A 125 15.87 -3.51 8.81
C TRP A 125 16.72 -4.77 8.96
N ALA A 126 17.72 -4.96 8.10
CA ALA A 126 18.58 -6.13 8.13
C ALA A 126 19.51 -6.14 9.37
N MET A 127 20.01 -4.98 9.78
CA MET A 127 20.95 -4.87 10.90
C MET A 127 20.27 -4.87 12.27
N PHE A 128 19.14 -4.17 12.41
CA PHE A 128 18.53 -3.92 13.71
C PHE A 128 17.15 -4.58 13.88
N GLY A 129 16.59 -5.12 12.79
CA GLY A 129 15.24 -5.63 12.73
C GLY A 129 14.20 -4.53 12.55
N TYR A 130 13.00 -4.92 12.08
CA TYR A 130 11.91 -4.00 11.73
C TYR A 130 11.56 -2.99 12.83
N LYS A 131 11.32 -3.46 14.06
CA LYS A 131 10.86 -2.62 15.18
C LYS A 131 11.89 -1.62 15.71
N ASN A 132 13.16 -1.81 15.39
CA ASN A 132 14.25 -0.97 15.89
C ASN A 132 14.82 -0.09 14.78
N SER A 133 14.29 -0.15 13.56
CA SER A 133 14.71 0.79 12.52
C SER A 133 14.24 2.18 12.89
N SER A 134 15.14 3.17 12.82
CA SER A 134 14.85 4.55 13.18
C SER A 134 13.66 5.11 12.40
N MET A 135 13.54 4.72 11.13
CA MET A 135 12.41 5.10 10.28
C MET A 135 11.06 4.62 10.82
N GLU A 136 10.97 3.36 11.29
CA GLU A 136 9.74 2.79 11.85
C GLU A 136 9.44 3.34 13.25
N VAL A 137 10.47 3.56 14.09
CA VAL A 137 10.31 4.13 15.43
C VAL A 137 9.62 5.49 15.34
N ASP A 138 10.14 6.41 14.52
CA ASP A 138 9.56 7.76 14.37
C ASP A 138 8.13 7.70 13.79
N ALA A 139 7.88 6.80 12.83
CA ALA A 139 6.55 6.62 12.24
C ALA A 139 5.54 6.07 13.27
N TYR A 140 5.95 5.14 14.14
CA TYR A 140 5.11 4.65 15.24
C TYR A 140 4.87 5.71 16.32
N GLU A 141 5.86 6.55 16.63
CA GLU A 141 5.68 7.67 17.54
C GLU A 141 4.64 8.67 17.00
N GLN A 142 4.73 9.02 15.72
CA GLN A 142 3.76 9.88 15.06
C GLN A 142 2.35 9.25 15.04
N GLU A 143 2.23 7.96 14.75
CA GLU A 143 0.96 7.23 14.82
C GLU A 143 0.37 7.25 16.23
N LYS A 144 1.19 6.93 17.24
CA LYS A 144 0.76 6.91 18.64
C LYS A 144 0.27 8.29 19.07
N HIS A 145 1.04 9.33 18.77
CA HIS A 145 0.68 10.70 19.10
C HIS A 145 -0.63 11.11 18.43
N PHE A 146 -0.78 10.83 17.12
CA PHE A 146 -2.05 11.07 16.42
C PHE A 146 -3.23 10.34 17.07
N ASN A 147 -3.06 9.05 17.42
CA ASN A 147 -4.12 8.26 18.04
C ASN A 147 -4.54 8.80 19.42
N GLU A 148 -3.60 9.32 20.20
CA GLU A 148 -3.88 9.94 21.51
C GLU A 148 -4.66 11.24 21.34
N CYS A 149 -4.21 12.14 20.45
CA CYS A 149 -4.90 13.39 20.13
C CYS A 149 -6.30 13.16 19.53
N TYR A 150 -6.43 12.20 18.62
CA TYR A 150 -7.72 11.86 18.01
C TYR A 150 -8.73 11.37 19.06
N LYS A 151 -8.28 10.53 20.01
CA LYS A 151 -9.15 10.08 21.11
C LYS A 151 -9.57 11.24 22.00
N ALA A 152 -8.64 12.14 22.33
CA ALA A 152 -8.93 13.31 23.16
C ALA A 152 -9.92 14.28 22.48
N LEU A 153 -9.87 14.41 21.15
CA LEU A 153 -10.80 15.21 20.37
C LEU A 153 -12.27 14.73 20.51
N ASN A 154 -12.48 13.42 20.67
CA ASN A 154 -13.79 12.78 20.77
C ASN A 154 -14.77 13.16 19.64
N LYS A 155 -14.24 13.36 18.42
CA LYS A 155 -15.02 13.62 17.20
C LYS A 155 -14.41 12.88 16.02
N ASN A 156 -15.25 12.37 15.14
CA ASN A 156 -14.78 11.70 13.94
C ASN A 156 -14.33 12.71 12.88
N ILE A 157 -13.13 12.54 12.33
CA ILE A 157 -12.61 13.33 11.20
C ILE A 157 -13.22 12.85 9.88
N CYS A 158 -13.33 11.53 9.71
CA CYS A 158 -14.00 10.91 8.58
C CYS A 158 -15.41 10.48 8.98
N ASP A 159 -16.43 11.11 8.41
CA ASP A 159 -17.81 10.63 8.53
C ASP A 159 -18.04 9.51 7.53
N CYS A 160 -18.15 8.29 8.04
CA CYS A 160 -18.33 7.07 7.24
C CYS A 160 -19.81 6.65 7.13
N SER A 161 -20.76 7.50 7.55
CA SER A 161 -22.18 7.30 7.30
C SER A 161 -22.54 7.45 5.81
N THR A 162 -21.69 8.17 5.05
CA THR A 162 -21.79 8.38 3.61
C THR A 162 -20.83 7.48 2.83
N LYS A 163 -21.12 7.24 1.55
CA LYS A 163 -20.26 6.51 0.62
C LYS A 163 -20.11 7.34 -0.68
N PRO A 164 -18.94 7.95 -0.95
CA PRO A 164 -17.68 7.87 -0.18
C PRO A 164 -17.75 8.64 1.16
N PRO A 165 -16.87 8.31 2.13
CA PRO A 165 -16.77 9.04 3.41
C PRO A 165 -16.46 10.52 3.22
N THR A 166 -17.10 11.38 4.01
CA THR A 166 -16.95 12.84 3.97
C THR A 166 -16.06 13.37 5.09
N LEU A 167 -15.45 14.53 4.85
CA LEU A 167 -14.60 15.19 5.85
C LEU A 167 -15.44 15.99 6.84
N ASN A 168 -15.22 15.76 8.14
CA ASN A 168 -15.66 16.68 9.19
C ASN A 168 -14.59 17.77 9.38
N GLN A 169 -14.74 18.87 8.62
CA GLN A 169 -13.76 19.96 8.63
C GLN A 169 -13.58 20.58 10.03
N ASN A 170 -14.66 20.68 10.82
CA ASN A 170 -14.59 21.23 12.17
C ASN A 170 -13.76 20.35 13.10
N ALA A 171 -13.88 19.02 13.00
CA ALA A 171 -13.07 18.09 13.78
C ALA A 171 -11.58 18.18 13.39
N LEU A 172 -11.27 18.23 12.09
CA LEU A 172 -9.90 18.38 11.62
C LEU A 172 -9.28 19.72 12.06
N SER A 173 -10.00 20.83 11.87
CA SER A 173 -9.53 22.15 12.30
C SER A 173 -9.30 22.21 13.82
N GLN A 174 -10.20 21.61 14.61
CA GLN A 174 -10.04 21.54 16.06
C GLN A 174 -8.83 20.67 16.46
N LEU A 175 -8.61 19.53 15.81
CA LEU A 175 -7.43 18.68 16.06
C LEU A 175 -6.13 19.48 15.89
N ILE A 176 -5.99 20.18 14.76
CA ILE A 176 -4.76 20.92 14.44
C ILE A 176 -4.60 22.16 15.32
N ALA A 177 -5.70 22.83 15.68
CA ALA A 177 -5.65 23.95 16.61
C ALA A 177 -5.21 23.51 18.01
N SER A 178 -5.66 22.34 18.47
CA SER A 178 -5.29 21.80 19.78
C SER A 178 -3.91 21.15 19.80
N TYR A 179 -3.45 20.57 18.69
CA TYR A 179 -2.20 19.81 18.57
C TYR A 179 -1.44 20.20 17.30
N PRO A 180 -0.89 21.43 17.23
CA PRO A 180 -0.25 21.95 16.02
C PRO A 180 1.02 21.18 15.62
N ASP A 181 1.65 20.49 16.56
CA ASP A 181 2.86 19.72 16.36
C ASP A 181 2.65 18.35 15.67
N LEU A 182 1.39 17.92 15.53
CA LEU A 182 1.02 16.80 14.66
C LEU A 182 1.32 17.10 13.19
N ALA A 183 1.23 18.37 12.78
CA ALA A 183 1.58 18.78 11.42
C ALA A 183 3.10 18.88 11.27
N LYS A 184 3.65 18.08 10.36
CA LYS A 184 5.08 17.96 10.11
C LYS A 184 5.42 18.44 8.69
N ASN A 185 6.22 19.51 8.62
CA ASN A 185 6.81 19.97 7.36
C ASN A 185 8.01 19.12 6.93
N THR A 186 8.68 18.52 7.90
CA THR A 186 9.82 17.61 7.73
C THR A 186 9.61 16.42 8.68
N SER A 187 10.09 15.24 8.32
CA SER A 187 10.14 14.11 9.24
C SER A 187 11.17 14.34 10.35
N GLY A 188 12.17 15.21 10.12
CA GLY A 188 13.34 15.34 10.99
C GLY A 188 14.34 14.19 10.80
N TYR A 189 14.04 13.26 9.89
CA TYR A 189 14.89 12.15 9.56
C TYR A 189 16.09 12.64 8.74
N HIS A 190 17.29 12.31 9.22
CA HIS A 190 18.54 12.55 8.51
C HIS A 190 19.16 11.21 8.16
N TYR A 191 19.56 11.05 6.90
CA TYR A 191 20.28 9.87 6.45
C TYR A 191 21.56 9.71 7.28
N ASN A 192 21.64 8.64 8.06
CA ASN A 192 22.85 8.34 8.83
C ASN A 192 23.77 7.50 7.96
N PHE A 193 24.84 8.10 7.44
CA PHE A 193 25.79 7.38 6.58
C PHE A 193 26.68 6.45 7.42
N ASP A 194 26.12 5.31 7.82
CA ASP A 194 26.87 4.15 8.25
C ASP A 194 27.22 3.31 7.00
N ILE A 195 28.51 3.18 6.71
CA ILE A 195 28.98 2.53 5.48
C ILE A 195 28.56 1.05 5.41
N PHE A 196 28.49 0.35 6.55
CA PHE A 196 28.07 -1.06 6.56
C PHE A 196 26.58 -1.18 6.31
N LEU A 197 25.78 -0.32 6.93
CA LEU A 197 24.34 -0.24 6.70
C LEU A 197 24.07 0.08 5.23
N ALA A 198 24.75 1.08 4.67
CA ALA A 198 24.61 1.48 3.28
C ALA A 198 24.98 0.35 2.32
N ILE A 199 26.08 -0.37 2.56
CA ILE A 199 26.49 -1.52 1.72
C ILE A 199 25.41 -2.61 1.75
N ILE A 200 24.93 -2.99 2.94
CA ILE A 200 23.88 -4.02 3.08
C ILE A 200 22.60 -3.57 2.37
N GLY A 201 22.20 -2.33 2.61
CA GLY A 201 21.04 -1.71 1.97
C GLY A 201 21.12 -1.76 0.45
N VAL A 202 22.24 -1.31 -0.13
CA VAL A 202 22.47 -1.32 -1.59
C VAL A 202 22.45 -2.74 -2.15
N VAL A 203 23.08 -3.70 -1.48
CA VAL A 203 23.07 -5.11 -1.92
C VAL A 203 21.65 -5.66 -1.95
N LEU A 204 20.88 -5.47 -0.87
CA LEU A 204 19.49 -5.92 -0.80
C LEU A 204 18.62 -5.24 -1.85
N ASP A 205 18.83 -3.96 -2.05
CA ASP A 205 18.08 -3.15 -3.01
C ASP A 205 18.34 -3.58 -4.46
N ILE A 206 19.61 -3.82 -4.83
CA ILE A 206 19.99 -4.39 -6.13
C ILE A 206 19.38 -5.78 -6.33
N LEU A 207 19.42 -6.64 -5.30
CA LEU A 207 18.81 -7.97 -5.36
C LEU A 207 17.30 -7.87 -5.62
N ILE A 208 16.60 -6.98 -4.92
CA ILE A 208 15.16 -6.75 -5.14
C ILE A 208 14.93 -6.20 -6.55
N ALA A 209 15.70 -5.21 -6.99
CA ALA A 209 15.57 -4.59 -8.30
C ALA A 209 15.78 -5.58 -9.46
N ILE A 210 16.59 -6.62 -9.28
CA ILE A 210 16.81 -7.69 -10.27
C ILE A 210 15.77 -8.80 -10.15
N LEU A 211 15.56 -9.33 -8.94
CA LEU A 211 14.72 -10.51 -8.72
C LEU A 211 13.23 -10.19 -8.89
N LEU A 212 12.77 -9.02 -8.45
CA LEU A 212 11.36 -8.67 -8.48
C LEU A 212 10.79 -8.65 -9.91
N PRO A 213 11.42 -7.99 -10.91
CA PRO A 213 10.94 -8.05 -12.29
C PRO A 213 10.92 -9.46 -12.89
N ILE A 214 11.92 -10.31 -12.55
CA ILE A 214 11.98 -11.70 -13.01
C ILE A 214 10.79 -12.49 -12.45
N LEU A 215 10.52 -12.36 -11.15
CA LEU A 215 9.41 -13.04 -10.51
C LEU A 215 8.06 -12.52 -11.01
N GLU A 216 7.92 -11.20 -11.20
CA GLU A 216 6.71 -10.61 -11.82
C GLU A 216 6.48 -11.15 -13.24
N PHE A 217 7.54 -11.30 -14.03
CA PHE A 217 7.44 -11.89 -15.36
C PHE A 217 6.96 -13.34 -15.32
N VAL A 218 7.49 -14.16 -14.41
CA VAL A 218 7.02 -15.54 -14.21
C VAL A 218 5.54 -15.57 -13.81
N LEU A 219 5.10 -14.69 -12.90
CA LEU A 219 3.69 -14.59 -12.49
C LEU A 219 2.78 -14.11 -13.64
N LEU A 220 3.28 -13.27 -14.54
CA LEU A 220 2.57 -12.89 -15.77
C LEU A 220 2.43 -14.06 -16.73
N LEU A 221 3.45 -14.91 -16.89
CA LEU A 221 3.36 -16.13 -17.70
C LEU A 221 2.31 -17.10 -17.14
N VAL A 222 2.28 -17.28 -15.81
CA VAL A 222 1.24 -18.08 -15.14
C VAL A 222 -0.15 -17.48 -15.37
N SER A 223 -0.28 -16.15 -15.29
CA SER A 223 -1.55 -15.46 -15.58
C SER A 223 -2.03 -15.74 -17.01
N ALA A 224 -1.13 -15.64 -17.99
CA ALA A 224 -1.44 -15.90 -19.39
C ALA A 224 -1.88 -17.35 -19.61
N LEU A 225 -1.17 -18.32 -19.01
CA LEU A 225 -1.54 -19.73 -19.08
C LEU A 225 -2.92 -20.00 -18.45
N LEU A 226 -3.19 -19.45 -17.26
CA LEU A 226 -4.49 -19.58 -16.60
C LEU A 226 -5.62 -18.98 -17.44
N LEU A 227 -5.37 -17.87 -18.12
CA LEU A 227 -6.33 -17.23 -19.02
C LEU A 227 -6.67 -18.15 -20.20
N VAL A 228 -5.66 -18.73 -20.86
CA VAL A 228 -5.84 -19.67 -21.98
C VAL A 228 -6.63 -20.90 -21.54
N ILE A 229 -6.24 -21.53 -20.42
CA ILE A 229 -6.94 -22.71 -19.89
C ILE A 229 -8.40 -22.36 -19.55
N THR A 230 -8.64 -21.22 -18.91
CA THR A 230 -10.00 -20.76 -18.58
C THR A 230 -10.82 -20.56 -19.86
N GLY A 231 -10.24 -19.97 -20.89
CA GLY A 231 -10.88 -19.80 -22.20
C GLY A 231 -11.30 -21.12 -22.83
N ILE A 232 -10.39 -22.10 -22.87
CA ILE A 232 -10.66 -23.45 -23.42
C ILE A 232 -11.79 -24.13 -22.64
N VAL A 233 -11.70 -24.17 -21.30
CA VAL A 233 -12.69 -24.81 -20.44
C VAL A 233 -14.08 -24.17 -20.61
N CYS A 234 -14.14 -22.85 -20.68
CA CYS A 234 -15.39 -22.14 -20.92
C CYS A 234 -15.96 -22.40 -22.32
N GLY A 235 -15.10 -22.47 -23.36
CA GLY A 235 -15.49 -22.84 -24.71
C GLY A 235 -16.08 -24.25 -24.78
N ILE A 236 -15.43 -25.24 -24.17
CA ILE A 236 -15.93 -26.63 -24.08
C ILE A 236 -17.26 -26.68 -23.33
N THR A 237 -17.38 -25.97 -22.20
CA THR A 237 -18.62 -25.92 -21.40
C THR A 237 -19.77 -25.34 -22.21
N TRP A 238 -19.51 -24.28 -22.98
CA TRP A 238 -20.49 -23.65 -23.85
C TRP A 238 -20.94 -24.58 -24.98
N LEU A 239 -20.00 -25.23 -25.68
CA LEU A 239 -20.31 -26.22 -26.73
C LEU A 239 -21.16 -27.36 -26.18
N TRP A 240 -20.78 -27.92 -25.02
CA TRP A 240 -21.53 -28.98 -24.36
C TRP A 240 -22.99 -28.58 -24.08
N ASN A 241 -23.21 -27.36 -23.58
CA ASN A 241 -24.55 -26.85 -23.31
C ASN A 241 -25.39 -26.71 -24.59
N ILE A 242 -24.78 -26.32 -25.73
CA ILE A 242 -25.45 -26.30 -27.03
C ILE A 242 -25.83 -27.71 -27.46
N PHE A 243 -24.91 -28.66 -27.44
CA PHE A 243 -25.17 -30.05 -27.79
C PHE A 243 -26.27 -30.65 -26.91
N ALA A 244 -26.19 -30.51 -25.59
CA ALA A 244 -27.20 -31.01 -24.67
C ALA A 244 -28.59 -30.41 -24.94
N LYS A 245 -28.67 -29.14 -25.34
CA LYS A 245 -29.95 -28.49 -25.71
C LYS A 245 -30.51 -29.02 -27.03
N LEU A 246 -29.68 -29.33 -28.01
CA LEU A 246 -30.09 -29.92 -29.29
C LEU A 246 -30.63 -31.34 -29.11
N PHE A 247 -29.98 -32.15 -28.28
CA PHE A 247 -30.38 -33.55 -28.05
C PHE A 247 -31.57 -33.73 -27.09
N ARG A 248 -31.87 -32.75 -26.22
CA ARG A 248 -33.08 -32.77 -25.37
C ARG A 248 -34.37 -32.37 -26.10
N ARG A 249 -34.29 -31.92 -27.35
CA ARG A 249 -35.44 -31.50 -28.16
C ARG A 249 -35.96 -32.59 -29.11
N LYS A 250 -35.49 -33.83 -28.94
CA LYS A 250 -36.02 -35.04 -29.56
C LYS A 250 -36.61 -35.92 -28.46
#